data_AF-A0A8H6M4J7-F1
#
_entry.id   AF-A0A8H6M4J7-F1
#
_cell.length_a   1.000
_cell.length_b   1.000
_cell.length_c   1.000
_cell.angle_alpha   90.00
_cell.angle_beta   90.00
_cell.angle_gamma   90.00
#
_symmetry.space_group_name_H-M   'P 1'
#
loop_
_entity.id
_entity.type
_entity.pdbx_description
1 polymer ?
#
loop_
_entity_poly.entity_id
_entity_poly.type
_entity_poly.pdbx_seq_one_letter_code
_entity_poly.pdbx_strand_id
1 'polypeptide(L)'
;MKKGSLKLNTFKRTHKKTSSRDSEQLGGTSPTDSERQMYAQERLDNFRWLSKLLGSYADCDPLTEKDEVDDKTAAKVSDICQFAELVYSAVPVELLVKHSKALEEADILQEYRHALSDSIFVGSVNGAKTDLTAYVVFRRSTGQLVVSISGTSKPKHMVQNLRAVRTIWPGLPSSEHVDRTAKDSVPTVHSGFLTLYRDIKSDLEQCIGDGIAAHHPAELVITGHSMGGSVAHLLSMDLLGPNLTIEIPKKMTLATFGAPRTGNAALVQHFRKLVREYKGHFEEYSVKGYNDGVVSVPPRSLGYVHFCQRPIYAFRRKMYWVPDGQSEASLFHVENSDTDVSQENNFPRGGHNYYGRDLEEMRRTLEALHAAGFPEKPDWQSQFWKDTRRGGDLDRAKTKDSLKP
;
A
#
# COMPACT_ATOMS: atom_id res chain seq x y z
N MET A 1 34.20 -39.41 -21.37
CA MET A 1 32.81 -39.65 -21.80
C MET A 1 32.10 -40.54 -20.78
N LYS A 2 31.11 -40.00 -20.06
CA LYS A 2 29.91 -40.72 -19.58
C LYS A 2 29.03 -39.70 -18.84
N LYS A 3 27.91 -39.34 -19.48
CA LYS A 3 26.81 -38.56 -18.90
C LYS A 3 26.12 -39.44 -17.84
N GLY A 4 26.03 -38.97 -16.61
CA GLY A 4 25.17 -39.56 -15.57
C GLY A 4 23.93 -38.69 -15.40
N SER A 5 22.76 -39.19 -15.79
CA SER A 5 21.48 -38.54 -15.54
C SER A 5 21.06 -38.81 -14.09
N LEU A 6 20.85 -37.74 -13.31
CA LEU A 6 20.11 -37.84 -12.05
C LEU A 6 18.61 -37.80 -12.36
N LYS A 7 17.93 -38.90 -12.09
CA LYS A 7 16.47 -39.02 -12.13
C LYS A 7 15.86 -38.14 -11.04
N LEU A 8 14.99 -37.22 -11.43
CA LEU A 8 14.12 -36.47 -10.53
C LEU A 8 13.06 -37.43 -9.97
N ASN A 9 13.10 -37.69 -8.66
CA ASN A 9 12.03 -38.39 -7.96
C ASN A 9 10.79 -37.49 -7.92
N THR A 10 9.72 -37.94 -8.56
CA THR A 10 8.39 -37.36 -8.54
C THR A 10 7.77 -37.49 -7.14
N PHE A 11 7.87 -36.43 -6.34
CA PHE A 11 7.04 -36.27 -5.15
C PHE A 11 5.59 -35.98 -5.60
N LYS A 12 4.76 -37.03 -5.68
CA LYS A 12 3.30 -36.88 -5.70
C LYS A 12 2.87 -36.33 -4.34
N ARG A 13 2.75 -35.01 -4.21
CA ARG A 13 2.12 -34.35 -3.07
C ARG A 13 0.64 -34.17 -3.37
N THR A 14 -0.18 -34.72 -2.49
CA THR A 14 -1.65 -34.77 -2.51
C THR A 14 -2.27 -33.38 -2.68
N HIS A 15 -2.89 -33.14 -3.85
CA HIS A 15 -3.58 -31.92 -4.26
C HIS A 15 -5.02 -31.79 -3.70
N LYS A 16 -5.27 -32.17 -2.45
CA LYS A 16 -6.65 -32.19 -1.91
C LYS A 16 -6.68 -31.75 -0.44
N LYS A 17 -6.66 -30.43 -0.19
CA LYS A 17 -7.20 -29.79 1.04
C LYS A 17 -7.11 -28.25 1.14
N THR A 18 -6.60 -27.54 0.13
CA THR A 18 -6.55 -26.06 0.15
C THR A 18 -7.77 -25.36 -0.46
N SER A 19 -8.56 -26.02 -1.33
CA SER A 19 -9.67 -25.35 -2.02
C SER A 19 -10.96 -25.21 -1.19
N SER A 20 -11.15 -26.02 -0.14
CA SER A 20 -12.41 -26.02 0.63
C SER A 20 -12.50 -24.89 1.64
N ARG A 21 -11.37 -24.42 2.19
CA ARG A 21 -11.37 -23.38 3.24
C ARG A 21 -11.39 -21.95 2.68
N ASP A 22 -10.75 -21.72 1.54
CA ASP A 22 -10.86 -20.42 0.84
C ASP A 22 -12.30 -20.19 0.33
N SER A 23 -13.03 -21.26 -0.02
CA SER A 23 -14.45 -21.17 -0.38
C SER A 23 -15.36 -20.97 0.82
N GLU A 24 -15.00 -21.49 2.00
CA GLU A 24 -15.69 -21.24 3.27
C GLU A 24 -15.53 -19.77 3.73
N GLN A 25 -14.35 -19.16 3.60
CA GLN A 25 -14.14 -17.75 4.01
C GLN A 25 -14.84 -16.74 3.07
N LEU A 26 -15.03 -17.11 1.81
CA LEU A 26 -15.87 -16.40 0.83
C LEU A 26 -17.38 -16.65 1.03
N GLY A 27 -17.79 -17.43 2.05
CA GLY A 27 -19.18 -17.73 2.35
C GLY A 27 -19.86 -18.65 1.33
N GLY A 28 -19.12 -19.34 0.47
CA GLY A 28 -19.68 -20.21 -0.58
C GLY A 28 -20.50 -19.48 -1.66
N THR A 29 -20.66 -18.16 -1.58
CA THR A 29 -21.44 -17.37 -2.54
C THR A 29 -20.60 -17.11 -3.79
N SER A 30 -21.15 -17.43 -4.95
CA SER A 30 -20.54 -17.01 -6.23
C SER A 30 -20.49 -15.48 -6.30
N PRO A 31 -19.43 -14.87 -6.87
CA PRO A 31 -19.38 -13.44 -7.04
C PRO A 31 -20.61 -12.94 -7.81
N THR A 32 -21.17 -11.82 -7.37
CA THR A 32 -22.17 -11.01 -8.07
C THR A 32 -21.67 -10.59 -9.45
N ASP A 33 -22.60 -10.18 -10.32
CA ASP A 33 -22.23 -9.77 -11.68
C ASP A 33 -21.36 -8.50 -11.70
N SER A 34 -21.59 -7.56 -10.77
CA SER A 34 -20.73 -6.38 -10.59
C SER A 34 -19.32 -6.76 -10.15
N GLU A 35 -19.16 -7.68 -9.19
CA GLU A 35 -17.85 -8.17 -8.78
C GLU A 35 -17.15 -8.90 -9.94
N ARG A 36 -17.88 -9.70 -10.73
CA ARG A 36 -17.32 -10.36 -11.91
C ARG A 36 -16.83 -9.36 -12.96
N GLN A 37 -17.61 -8.32 -13.24
CA GLN A 37 -17.24 -7.25 -14.17
C GLN A 37 -16.00 -6.50 -13.68
N MET A 38 -15.97 -6.09 -12.40
CA MET A 38 -14.82 -5.45 -11.79
C MET A 38 -13.56 -6.32 -11.92
N TYR A 39 -13.63 -7.60 -11.55
CA TYR A 39 -12.49 -8.52 -11.67
C TYR A 39 -12.06 -8.79 -13.12
N ALA A 40 -12.97 -8.72 -14.09
CA ALA A 40 -12.63 -8.83 -15.50
C ALA A 40 -11.85 -7.61 -16.01
N GLN A 41 -11.93 -6.46 -15.32
CA GLN A 41 -11.24 -5.22 -15.66
C GLN A 41 -9.88 -5.04 -14.97
N GLU A 42 -9.47 -5.98 -14.09
CA GLU A 42 -8.14 -5.96 -13.47
C GLU A 42 -7.04 -6.02 -14.53
N ARG A 43 -6.08 -5.10 -14.44
CA ARG A 43 -4.91 -5.05 -15.32
C ARG A 43 -3.60 -5.19 -14.55
N LEU A 44 -3.59 -4.87 -13.26
CA LEU A 44 -2.43 -5.00 -12.41
C LEU A 44 -2.34 -6.41 -11.79
N ASP A 45 -1.15 -6.79 -11.34
CA ASP A 45 -0.99 -8.04 -10.60
C ASP A 45 -1.48 -7.86 -9.17
N ASN A 46 -2.47 -8.65 -8.78
CA ASN A 46 -3.01 -8.68 -7.43
C ASN A 46 -2.25 -9.63 -6.50
N PHE A 47 -1.22 -10.34 -7.00
CA PHE A 47 -0.35 -11.22 -6.22
C PHE A 47 -1.05 -12.33 -5.42
N ARG A 48 -2.31 -12.64 -5.75
CA ARG A 48 -3.08 -13.73 -5.13
C ARG A 48 -2.39 -15.09 -5.30
N TRP A 49 -1.70 -15.27 -6.44
CA TRP A 49 -0.89 -16.47 -6.70
C TRP A 49 0.28 -16.60 -5.71
N LEU A 50 0.88 -15.47 -5.30
CA LEU A 50 1.98 -15.42 -4.36
C LEU A 50 1.47 -15.66 -2.93
N SER A 51 0.28 -15.14 -2.59
CA SER A 51 -0.42 -15.46 -1.34
C SER A 51 -0.68 -16.96 -1.20
N LYS A 52 -1.15 -17.62 -2.27
CA LYS A 52 -1.32 -19.08 -2.29
C LYS A 52 -0.02 -19.88 -2.10
N LEU A 53 1.11 -19.33 -2.55
CA LEU A 53 2.40 -20.01 -2.51
C LEU A 53 3.14 -19.80 -1.18
N LEU A 54 3.12 -18.58 -0.66
CA LEU A 54 3.96 -18.13 0.47
C LEU A 54 3.17 -17.58 1.65
N GLY A 55 1.86 -17.39 1.50
CA GLY A 55 1.00 -16.90 2.56
C GLY A 55 0.93 -17.89 3.71
N SER A 56 0.79 -17.35 4.91
CA SER A 56 0.66 -18.11 6.15
C SER A 56 -0.54 -17.59 6.92
N TYR A 57 -1.47 -18.49 7.23
CA TYR A 57 -2.55 -18.21 8.17
C TYR A 57 -1.98 -18.07 9.58
N ALA A 58 -2.49 -17.07 10.31
CA ALA A 58 -2.18 -16.87 11.71
C ALA A 58 -2.66 -18.05 12.56
N ASP A 59 -1.93 -18.35 13.63
CA ASP A 59 -2.30 -19.36 14.62
C ASP A 59 -3.06 -18.65 15.75
N CYS A 60 -4.28 -18.23 15.44
CA CYS A 60 -5.18 -17.55 16.36
C CYS A 60 -6.65 -17.87 16.04
N ASP A 61 -7.54 -17.55 16.97
CA ASP A 61 -8.97 -17.58 16.70
C ASP A 61 -9.33 -16.64 15.52
N PRO A 62 -10.43 -16.93 14.79
CA PRO A 62 -10.95 -16.00 13.79
C PRO A 62 -11.13 -14.60 14.37
N LEU A 63 -10.82 -13.58 13.56
CA LEU A 63 -11.06 -12.19 13.90
C LEU A 63 -12.56 -11.92 13.89
N THR A 64 -13.01 -11.15 14.87
CA THR A 64 -14.43 -10.83 15.13
C THR A 64 -14.59 -9.32 15.33
N GLU A 65 -15.82 -8.87 15.63
CA GLU A 65 -16.11 -7.46 15.97
C GLU A 65 -15.25 -6.93 17.13
N LYS A 66 -14.80 -7.79 18.05
CA LYS A 66 -13.91 -7.39 19.17
C LYS A 66 -12.53 -6.92 18.69
N ASP A 67 -12.11 -7.40 17.51
CA ASP A 67 -10.82 -7.12 16.90
C ASP A 67 -10.93 -5.97 15.91
N GLU A 68 -12.13 -5.50 15.60
CA GLU A 68 -12.37 -4.43 14.64
C GLU A 68 -11.70 -3.13 15.08
N VAL A 69 -11.08 -2.45 14.12
CA VAL A 69 -10.49 -1.13 14.31
C VAL A 69 -11.64 -0.13 14.45
N ASP A 70 -11.59 0.73 15.47
CA ASP A 70 -12.64 1.73 15.69
C ASP A 70 -12.82 2.65 14.48
N ASP A 71 -14.05 3.12 14.25
CA ASP A 71 -14.44 3.93 13.07
C ASP A 71 -13.53 5.13 12.83
N LYS A 72 -13.08 5.79 13.90
CA LYS A 72 -12.22 6.97 13.81
C LYS A 72 -10.84 6.59 13.27
N THR A 73 -10.24 5.53 13.79
CA THR A 73 -8.96 5.02 13.29
C THR A 73 -9.10 4.46 11.88
N ALA A 74 -10.15 3.68 11.60
CA ALA A 74 -10.42 3.15 10.27
C ALA A 74 -10.59 4.27 9.23
N ALA A 75 -11.33 5.33 9.55
CA ALA A 75 -11.49 6.50 8.71
C ALA A 75 -10.15 7.23 8.48
N LYS A 76 -9.32 7.39 9.52
CA LYS A 76 -7.98 7.99 9.39
C LYS A 76 -7.08 7.17 8.47
N VAL A 77 -7.02 5.85 8.64
CA VAL A 77 -6.20 4.96 7.80
C VAL A 77 -6.70 4.98 6.36
N SER A 78 -8.01 4.92 6.16
CA SER A 78 -8.64 4.99 4.85
C SER A 78 -8.40 6.35 4.17
N ASP A 79 -8.41 7.45 4.92
CA ASP A 79 -8.09 8.80 4.43
C ASP A 79 -6.63 8.91 3.96
N ILE A 80 -5.67 8.37 4.73
CA ILE A 80 -4.27 8.33 4.33
C ILE A 80 -4.04 7.41 3.10
N CYS A 81 -4.84 6.34 2.95
CA CYS A 81 -4.77 5.41 1.83
C CYS A 81 -4.96 6.12 0.47
N GLN A 82 -5.84 7.13 0.40
CA GLN A 82 -6.06 7.90 -0.82
C GLN A 82 -4.76 8.48 -1.38
N PHE A 83 -3.87 8.97 -0.50
CA PHE A 83 -2.57 9.52 -0.92
C PHE A 83 -1.59 8.43 -1.35
N ALA A 84 -1.61 7.27 -0.70
CA ALA A 84 -0.80 6.11 -1.09
C ALA A 84 -1.18 5.57 -2.49
N GLU A 85 -2.42 5.82 -2.92
CA GLU A 85 -2.94 5.44 -4.23
C GLU A 85 -2.66 6.52 -5.29
N LEU A 86 -2.92 7.80 -4.98
CA LEU A 86 -2.77 8.93 -5.91
C LEU A 86 -1.35 9.07 -6.50
N VAL A 87 -0.33 8.53 -5.84
CA VAL A 87 1.05 8.53 -6.35
C VAL A 87 1.22 7.74 -7.66
N TYR A 88 0.27 6.85 -7.96
CA TYR A 88 0.20 6.09 -9.22
C TYR A 88 -0.60 6.78 -10.32
N SER A 89 -1.04 8.01 -10.11
CA SER A 89 -1.86 8.76 -11.06
C SER A 89 -1.17 8.93 -12.41
N ALA A 90 -1.93 8.72 -13.50
CA ALA A 90 -1.50 9.06 -14.86
C ALA A 90 -1.51 10.59 -15.12
N VAL A 91 -2.24 11.35 -14.30
CA VAL A 91 -2.26 12.83 -14.33
C VAL A 91 -1.40 13.35 -13.16
N PRO A 92 -0.52 14.34 -13.37
CA PRO A 92 0.24 14.93 -12.26
C PRO A 92 -0.67 15.35 -11.09
N VAL A 93 -0.31 14.94 -9.86
CA VAL A 93 -1.12 15.22 -8.65
C VAL A 93 -1.32 16.72 -8.44
N GLU A 94 -0.34 17.54 -8.81
CA GLU A 94 -0.46 19.01 -8.83
C GLU A 94 -1.70 19.47 -9.64
N LEU A 95 -1.91 18.91 -10.83
CA LEU A 95 -3.05 19.27 -11.67
C LEU A 95 -4.37 18.78 -11.08
N LEU A 96 -4.39 17.61 -10.44
CA LEU A 96 -5.58 17.11 -9.75
C LEU A 96 -5.97 18.01 -8.58
N VAL A 97 -5.00 18.45 -7.76
CA VAL A 97 -5.23 19.38 -6.65
C VAL A 97 -5.69 20.75 -7.18
N LYS A 98 -4.97 21.30 -8.16
CA LYS A 98 -5.26 22.62 -8.76
C LYS A 98 -6.65 22.69 -9.39
N HIS A 99 -7.11 21.60 -9.99
CA HIS A 99 -8.39 21.53 -10.70
C HIS A 99 -9.43 20.67 -9.95
N SER A 100 -9.25 20.47 -8.64
CA SER A 100 -10.12 19.64 -7.79
C SER A 100 -11.61 20.02 -7.88
N LYS A 101 -11.92 21.33 -7.90
CA LYS A 101 -13.31 21.81 -8.07
C LYS A 101 -13.95 21.36 -9.39
N ALA A 102 -13.19 21.40 -10.49
CA ALA A 102 -13.69 20.98 -11.80
C ALA A 102 -13.90 19.46 -11.88
N LEU A 103 -13.12 18.68 -11.13
CA LEU A 103 -13.31 17.24 -11.00
C LEU A 103 -14.56 16.92 -10.17
N GLU A 104 -14.78 17.66 -9.07
CA GLU A 104 -15.96 17.52 -8.22
C GLU A 104 -17.24 17.84 -8.99
N GLU A 105 -17.29 18.98 -9.71
CA GLU A 105 -18.44 19.37 -10.55
C GLU A 105 -18.72 18.39 -11.69
N ALA A 106 -17.68 17.72 -12.20
CA ALA A 106 -17.80 16.73 -13.26
C ALA A 106 -18.16 15.32 -12.77
N ASP A 107 -18.34 15.13 -11.46
CA ASP A 107 -18.57 13.82 -10.82
C ASP A 107 -17.44 12.79 -11.05
N ILE A 108 -16.19 13.25 -11.00
CA ILE A 108 -14.99 12.42 -11.25
C ILE A 108 -14.14 12.35 -9.99
N LEU A 109 -13.69 11.14 -9.62
CA LEU A 109 -12.87 10.87 -8.43
C LEU A 109 -13.52 11.30 -7.10
N GLN A 110 -14.83 11.08 -6.96
CA GLN A 110 -15.57 11.47 -5.75
C GLN A 110 -15.00 10.89 -4.46
N GLU A 111 -14.48 9.67 -4.48
CA GLU A 111 -13.81 9.06 -3.32
C GLU A 111 -12.57 9.83 -2.85
N TYR A 112 -11.93 10.59 -3.76
CA TYR A 112 -10.70 11.35 -3.53
C TYR A 112 -10.95 12.85 -3.33
N ARG A 113 -12.21 13.30 -3.38
CA ARG A 113 -12.57 14.73 -3.38
C ARG A 113 -11.97 15.47 -2.20
N HIS A 114 -12.00 14.87 -1.00
CA HIS A 114 -11.49 15.49 0.21
C HIS A 114 -9.96 15.58 0.19
N ALA A 115 -9.26 14.52 -0.23
CA ALA A 115 -7.81 14.55 -0.37
C ALA A 115 -7.37 15.61 -1.37
N LEU A 116 -8.06 15.76 -2.50
CA LEU A 116 -7.71 16.74 -3.53
C LEU A 116 -8.07 18.18 -3.16
N SER A 117 -9.28 18.42 -2.66
CA SER A 117 -9.79 19.77 -2.37
C SER A 117 -9.18 20.42 -1.11
N ASP A 118 -8.71 19.62 -0.14
CA ASP A 118 -8.09 20.11 1.09
C ASP A 118 -6.57 20.34 0.95
N SER A 119 -5.95 19.76 -0.08
CA SER A 119 -4.51 19.79 -0.27
C SER A 119 -4.02 21.08 -0.92
N ILE A 120 -2.75 21.39 -0.65
CA ILE A 120 -1.87 22.32 -1.37
C ILE A 120 -0.70 21.46 -1.84
N PHE A 121 -0.42 21.48 -3.14
CA PHE A 121 0.74 20.76 -3.68
C PHE A 121 2.04 21.47 -3.29
N VAL A 122 2.99 20.71 -2.73
CA VAL A 122 4.30 21.22 -2.32
C VAL A 122 5.35 20.89 -3.37
N GLY A 123 5.40 19.62 -3.82
CA GLY A 123 6.34 19.19 -4.84
C GLY A 123 6.28 17.70 -5.12
N SER A 124 7.03 17.28 -6.15
CA SER A 124 7.20 15.88 -6.50
C SER A 124 8.67 15.58 -6.80
N VAL A 125 9.09 14.36 -6.45
CA VAL A 125 10.43 13.84 -6.67
C VAL A 125 10.34 12.63 -7.57
N ASN A 126 11.29 12.52 -8.52
CA ASN A 126 11.44 11.35 -9.37
C ASN A 126 12.90 10.89 -9.33
N GLY A 127 13.12 9.66 -8.89
CA GLY A 127 14.44 9.06 -8.80
C GLY A 127 15.06 8.85 -10.18
N ALA A 128 16.13 9.59 -10.48
CA ALA A 128 16.76 9.59 -11.79
C ALA A 128 17.30 8.22 -12.26
N LYS A 129 17.52 7.27 -11.34
CA LYS A 129 18.05 5.94 -11.65
C LYS A 129 17.01 4.83 -11.51
N THR A 130 15.94 5.10 -10.78
CA THR A 130 14.99 4.07 -10.35
C THR A 130 13.56 4.30 -10.82
N ASP A 131 13.27 5.47 -11.39
CA ASP A 131 11.93 5.95 -11.73
C ASP A 131 10.97 5.94 -10.53
N LEU A 132 11.51 5.95 -9.30
CA LEU A 132 10.70 5.97 -8.09
C LEU A 132 10.12 7.38 -7.93
N THR A 133 8.80 7.48 -7.92
CA THR A 133 8.12 8.75 -7.72
C THR A 133 7.66 8.91 -6.28
N ALA A 134 7.75 10.13 -5.78
CA ALA A 134 7.12 10.56 -4.54
C ALA A 134 6.52 11.96 -4.73
N TYR A 135 5.54 12.31 -3.92
CA TYR A 135 5.04 13.68 -3.86
C TYR A 135 4.75 14.10 -2.43
N VAL A 136 4.71 15.42 -2.24
CA VAL A 136 4.42 16.06 -0.97
C VAL A 136 3.25 17.03 -1.14
N VAL A 137 2.28 16.96 -0.23
CA VAL A 137 1.14 17.90 -0.14
C VAL A 137 0.96 18.37 1.29
N PHE A 138 0.50 19.61 1.47
CA PHE A 138 0.05 20.12 2.74
C PHE A 138 -1.48 20.15 2.81
N ARG A 139 -2.07 19.60 3.87
CA ARG A 139 -3.51 19.55 4.10
C ARG A 139 -3.95 20.67 5.02
N ARG A 140 -4.80 21.56 4.52
CA ARG A 140 -5.22 22.77 5.22
C ARG A 140 -6.02 22.45 6.48
N SER A 141 -7.02 21.57 6.37
CA SER A 141 -7.95 21.28 7.45
C SER A 141 -7.31 20.57 8.65
N THR A 142 -6.34 19.68 8.39
CA THR A 142 -5.68 18.87 9.43
C THR A 142 -4.31 19.39 9.84
N GLY A 143 -3.74 20.36 9.11
CA GLY A 143 -2.37 20.86 9.34
C GLY A 143 -1.31 19.78 9.10
N GLN A 144 -1.56 18.84 8.19
CA GLN A 144 -0.68 17.71 7.90
C GLN A 144 0.17 17.95 6.67
N LEU A 145 1.47 17.67 6.76
CA LEU A 145 2.31 17.49 5.57
C LEU A 145 2.34 16.01 5.23
N VAL A 146 1.79 15.62 4.08
CA VAL A 146 1.70 14.24 3.64
C VAL A 146 2.76 13.96 2.57
N VAL A 147 3.61 12.97 2.83
CA VAL A 147 4.63 12.45 1.92
C VAL A 147 4.13 11.10 1.41
N SER A 148 3.90 10.98 0.10
CA SER A 148 3.48 9.74 -0.53
C SER A 148 4.55 9.18 -1.46
N ILE A 149 4.88 7.90 -1.31
CA ILE A 149 5.95 7.23 -2.05
C ILE A 149 5.35 6.06 -2.83
N SER A 150 5.62 6.02 -4.14
CA SER A 150 5.11 4.98 -5.02
C SER A 150 5.79 3.63 -4.81
N GLY A 151 5.11 2.58 -5.26
CA GLY A 151 5.72 1.29 -5.54
C GLY A 151 6.31 1.24 -6.96
N THR A 152 7.11 0.22 -7.25
CA THR A 152 7.62 0.01 -8.61
C THR A 152 6.49 -0.35 -9.59
N SER A 153 6.59 0.10 -10.84
CA SER A 153 5.71 -0.32 -11.94
C SER A 153 5.95 -1.75 -12.42
N LYS A 154 7.00 -2.43 -11.94
CA LYS A 154 7.33 -3.83 -12.28
C LYS A 154 7.50 -4.74 -11.04
N PRO A 155 6.50 -4.83 -10.15
CA PRO A 155 6.63 -5.54 -8.88
C PRO A 155 6.87 -7.05 -9.06
N LYS A 156 6.40 -7.64 -10.17
CA LYS A 156 6.73 -9.03 -10.56
C LYS A 156 8.23 -9.29 -10.63
N HIS A 157 9.01 -8.38 -11.21
CA HIS A 157 10.46 -8.58 -11.32
C HIS A 157 11.17 -8.43 -9.98
N MET A 158 10.67 -7.61 -9.06
CA MET A 158 11.20 -7.50 -7.71
C MET A 158 10.91 -8.77 -6.89
N VAL A 159 9.67 -9.28 -7.00
CA VAL A 159 9.23 -10.54 -6.38
C VAL A 159 9.91 -11.77 -7.02
N GLN A 160 10.33 -11.71 -8.29
CA GLN A 160 11.07 -12.79 -8.96
C GLN A 160 12.58 -12.67 -8.73
N ASN A 161 13.12 -11.44 -8.65
CA ASN A 161 14.51 -11.15 -8.29
C ASN A 161 14.74 -11.24 -6.78
N LEU A 162 14.19 -12.27 -6.13
CA LEU A 162 14.47 -12.70 -4.76
C LEU A 162 15.94 -13.15 -4.55
N ARG A 163 16.88 -12.51 -5.24
CA ARG A 163 18.22 -12.25 -4.70
C ARG A 163 18.01 -11.31 -3.52
N ALA A 164 17.50 -11.85 -2.41
CA ALA A 164 17.19 -11.17 -1.16
C ALA A 164 18.48 -10.75 -0.46
N VAL A 165 19.36 -10.06 -1.17
CA VAL A 165 20.65 -9.59 -0.72
C VAL A 165 20.37 -8.47 0.26
N ARG A 166 20.53 -8.81 1.53
CA ARG A 166 20.55 -7.85 2.63
C ARG A 166 21.88 -7.10 2.58
N THR A 167 21.83 -5.79 2.82
CA THR A 167 23.00 -4.95 3.04
C THR A 167 22.85 -4.24 4.38
N ILE A 168 23.95 -3.77 4.95
CA ILE A 168 23.94 -3.07 6.23
C ILE A 168 23.17 -1.75 6.09
N TRP A 169 22.32 -1.45 7.07
CA TRP A 169 21.68 -0.14 7.16
C TRP A 169 22.73 0.95 7.40
N PRO A 170 22.83 1.98 6.55
CA PRO A 170 23.89 2.98 6.65
C PRO A 170 23.66 3.99 7.77
N GLY A 171 22.44 4.10 8.32
CA GLY A 171 22.07 5.08 9.35
C GLY A 171 22.46 4.68 10.77
N LEU A 172 23.37 3.72 10.97
CA LEU A 172 23.85 3.35 12.30
C LEU A 172 24.79 4.42 12.87
N PRO A 173 24.70 4.77 14.16
CA PRO A 173 25.66 5.67 14.80
C PRO A 173 27.08 5.13 14.70
N SER A 174 28.06 5.99 14.44
CA SER A 174 29.47 5.59 14.33
C SER A 174 30.03 4.95 15.60
N SER A 175 29.38 5.16 16.75
CA SER A 175 29.76 4.61 18.07
C SER A 175 29.13 3.23 18.37
N GLU A 176 28.15 2.78 17.57
CA GLU A 176 27.43 1.54 17.83
C GLU A 176 28.33 0.33 17.49
N HIS A 177 28.87 -0.31 18.53
CA HIS A 177 29.65 -1.53 18.39
C HIS A 177 28.72 -2.68 18.04
N VAL A 178 28.60 -2.96 16.75
CA VAL A 178 27.85 -4.12 16.28
C VAL A 178 28.77 -5.34 16.27
N ASP A 179 28.48 -6.32 17.12
CA ASP A 179 29.15 -7.61 17.06
C ASP A 179 28.80 -8.32 15.74
N ARG A 180 29.68 -8.21 14.75
CA ARG A 180 29.51 -8.80 13.41
C ARG A 180 29.60 -10.33 13.40
N THR A 181 29.93 -10.96 14.54
CA THR A 181 30.01 -12.42 14.68
C THR A 181 28.70 -13.04 15.14
N ALA A 182 27.83 -12.28 15.79
CA ALA A 182 26.48 -12.70 16.16
C ALA A 182 25.52 -12.60 14.97
N LYS A 183 24.88 -13.71 14.59
CA LYS A 183 23.90 -13.74 13.50
C LYS A 183 22.71 -12.84 13.85
N ASP A 184 22.32 -11.97 12.92
CA ASP A 184 21.20 -11.02 13.04
C ASP A 184 21.36 -9.95 14.15
N SER A 185 22.57 -9.66 14.62
CA SER A 185 22.88 -8.49 15.47
C SER A 185 23.00 -7.19 14.68
N VAL A 186 23.39 -7.27 13.40
CA VAL A 186 23.59 -6.14 12.50
C VAL A 186 22.26 -5.78 11.83
N PRO A 187 21.77 -4.54 11.93
CA PRO A 187 20.64 -4.05 11.16
C PRO A 187 20.93 -4.16 9.65
N THR A 188 20.16 -5.00 8.97
CA THR A 188 20.30 -5.19 7.52
C THR A 188 18.96 -5.06 6.80
N VAL A 189 19.03 -4.42 5.64
CA VAL A 189 17.90 -4.00 4.81
C VAL A 189 18.02 -4.64 3.42
N HIS A 190 16.90 -4.88 2.76
CA HIS A 190 16.88 -5.29 1.35
C HIS A 190 17.63 -4.25 0.50
N SER A 191 18.69 -4.67 -0.17
CA SER A 191 19.54 -3.79 -0.99
C SER A 191 18.76 -3.01 -2.05
N GLY A 192 17.74 -3.62 -2.67
CA GLY A 192 16.88 -2.93 -3.64
C GLY A 192 16.10 -1.77 -3.03
N PHE A 193 15.51 -1.96 -1.84
CA PHE A 193 14.76 -0.89 -1.16
C PHE A 193 15.69 0.25 -0.73
N LEU A 194 16.91 -0.08 -0.31
CA LEU A 194 17.91 0.92 0.02
C LEU A 194 18.38 1.70 -1.22
N THR A 195 18.56 1.05 -2.37
CA THR A 195 18.90 1.71 -3.63
C THR A 195 17.83 2.70 -4.05
N LEU A 196 16.57 2.27 -4.01
CA LEU A 196 15.39 3.09 -4.29
C LEU A 196 15.31 4.31 -3.38
N TYR A 197 15.43 4.09 -2.07
CA TYR A 197 15.42 5.17 -1.09
C TYR A 197 16.54 6.19 -1.32
N ARG A 198 17.77 5.71 -1.51
CA ARG A 198 18.94 6.59 -1.73
C ARG A 198 18.83 7.44 -2.99
N ASP A 199 18.13 6.96 -4.01
CA ASP A 199 17.97 7.67 -5.27
C ASP A 199 17.09 8.92 -5.13
N ILE A 200 16.10 8.90 -4.23
CA ILE A 200 15.19 10.03 -3.99
C ILE A 200 15.47 10.79 -2.69
N LYS A 201 16.35 10.28 -1.82
CA LYS A 201 16.52 10.77 -0.44
C LYS A 201 16.73 12.28 -0.35
N SER A 202 17.76 12.80 -1.03
CA SER A 202 18.15 14.20 -0.91
C SER A 202 17.05 15.15 -1.39
N ASP A 203 16.48 14.87 -2.55
CA ASP A 203 15.43 15.69 -3.15
C ASP A 203 14.14 15.63 -2.33
N LEU A 204 13.82 14.47 -1.75
CA LEU A 204 12.65 14.29 -0.92
C LEU A 204 12.81 14.98 0.44
N GLU A 205 13.98 14.89 1.08
CA GLU A 205 14.28 15.63 2.32
C GLU A 205 14.20 17.15 2.09
N GLN A 206 14.71 17.65 0.96
CA GLN A 206 14.57 19.05 0.59
C GLN A 206 13.09 19.43 0.41
N CYS A 207 12.33 18.64 -0.35
CA CYS A 207 10.91 18.91 -0.58
C CYS A 207 10.07 18.89 0.72
N ILE A 208 10.38 17.98 1.65
CA ILE A 208 9.78 17.95 2.99
C ILE A 208 10.16 19.22 3.77
N GLY A 209 11.45 19.59 3.77
CA GLY A 209 11.94 20.80 4.43
C GLY A 209 11.25 22.07 3.92
N ASP A 210 11.10 22.20 2.60
CA ASP A 210 10.40 23.32 1.97
C ASP A 210 8.92 23.37 2.39
N GLY A 211 8.25 22.22 2.40
CA GLY A 211 6.87 22.11 2.87
C GLY A 211 6.70 22.48 4.35
N ILE A 212 7.65 22.08 5.21
CA ILE A 212 7.65 22.44 6.63
C ILE A 212 7.86 23.95 6.80
N ALA A 213 8.84 24.52 6.10
CA ALA A 213 9.16 25.94 6.18
C ALA A 213 8.00 26.82 5.67
N ALA A 214 7.30 26.40 4.61
CA ALA A 214 6.22 27.16 4.01
C ALA A 214 4.90 27.09 4.80
N HIS A 215 4.61 25.95 5.44
CA HIS A 215 3.27 25.68 5.97
C HIS A 215 3.21 25.40 7.49
N HIS A 216 4.35 25.24 8.16
CA HIS A 216 4.43 24.95 9.60
C HIS A 216 3.47 23.85 10.07
N PRO A 217 3.52 22.64 9.46
CA PRO A 217 2.58 21.57 9.73
C PRO A 217 2.64 21.10 11.20
N ALA A 218 1.47 20.77 11.74
CA ALA A 218 1.34 20.18 13.07
C ALA A 218 1.72 18.69 13.08
N GLU A 219 1.65 18.02 11.93
CA GLU A 219 1.91 16.59 11.79
C GLU A 219 2.58 16.27 10.45
N LEU A 220 3.57 15.38 10.48
CA LEU A 220 4.15 14.76 9.29
C LEU A 220 3.51 13.38 9.09
N VAL A 221 2.91 13.15 7.94
CA VAL A 221 2.34 11.86 7.54
C VAL A 221 3.20 11.28 6.43
N ILE A 222 3.71 10.07 6.61
CA ILE A 222 4.45 9.35 5.58
C ILE A 222 3.64 8.13 5.18
N THR A 223 3.42 7.98 3.88
CA THR A 223 2.62 6.89 3.35
C THR A 223 3.20 6.24 2.10
N GLY A 224 2.85 4.98 1.89
CA GLY A 224 3.25 4.26 0.70
C GLY A 224 2.55 2.92 0.55
N HIS A 225 2.22 2.59 -0.69
CA HIS A 225 1.67 1.29 -1.08
C HIS A 225 2.77 0.38 -1.64
N SER A 226 2.63 -0.93 -1.42
CA SER A 226 3.57 -1.94 -1.94
C SER A 226 5.01 -1.64 -1.48
N MET A 227 5.97 -1.71 -2.41
CA MET A 227 7.36 -1.28 -2.23
C MET A 227 7.50 0.13 -1.63
N GLY A 228 6.62 1.07 -1.97
CA GLY A 228 6.64 2.42 -1.43
C GLY A 228 6.47 2.43 0.09
N GLY A 229 5.71 1.49 0.64
CA GLY A 229 5.60 1.29 2.08
C GLY A 229 6.92 0.85 2.73
N SER A 230 7.73 0.02 2.06
CA SER A 230 9.08 -0.30 2.54
C SER A 230 10.00 0.93 2.53
N VAL A 231 9.97 1.73 1.47
CA VAL A 231 10.75 2.98 1.38
C VAL A 231 10.30 4.00 2.43
N ALA A 232 8.99 4.09 2.70
CA ALA A 232 8.43 4.93 3.76
C ALA A 232 8.97 4.58 5.16
N HIS A 233 9.17 3.30 5.47
CA HIS A 233 9.84 2.90 6.71
C HIS A 233 11.30 3.36 6.74
N LEU A 234 12.05 3.24 5.63
CA LEU A 234 13.44 3.69 5.57
C LEU A 234 13.57 5.21 5.71
N LEU A 235 12.68 5.98 5.07
CA LEU A 235 12.59 7.42 5.27
C LEU A 235 12.27 7.74 6.73
N SER A 236 11.33 7.03 7.35
CA SER A 236 10.98 7.24 8.76
C SER A 236 12.16 6.97 9.69
N MET A 237 12.96 5.93 9.41
CA MET A 237 14.17 5.65 10.18
C MET A 237 15.20 6.78 10.06
N ASP A 238 15.41 7.33 8.86
CA ASP A 238 16.35 8.44 8.68
C ASP A 238 15.84 9.74 9.33
N LEU A 239 14.54 10.02 9.26
CA LEU A 239 13.94 11.21 9.88
C LEU A 239 13.88 11.14 11.41
N LEU A 240 13.77 9.93 11.99
CA LEU A 240 13.87 9.73 13.43
C LEU A 240 15.33 9.58 13.91
N GLY A 241 16.25 9.43 12.96
CA GLY A 241 17.65 9.15 13.20
C GLY A 241 18.45 10.38 13.65
N PRO A 242 19.65 10.17 14.22
CA PRO A 242 20.51 11.26 14.69
C PRO A 242 21.12 12.10 13.56
N ASN A 243 21.05 11.62 12.31
CA ASN A 243 21.58 12.30 11.13
C ASN A 243 20.52 13.16 10.43
N LEU A 244 19.40 13.42 11.09
CA LEU A 244 18.32 14.26 10.59
C LEU A 244 18.84 15.68 10.28
N THR A 245 18.58 16.15 9.07
CA THR A 245 19.04 17.46 8.56
C THR A 245 17.96 18.54 8.64
N ILE A 246 16.70 18.15 8.89
CA ILE A 246 15.53 19.04 8.91
C ILE A 246 14.76 18.92 10.23
N GLU A 247 14.24 20.01 10.77
CA GLU A 247 13.37 19.93 11.95
C GLU A 247 11.97 19.45 11.54
N ILE A 248 11.58 18.26 11.97
CA ILE A 248 10.25 17.69 11.67
C ILE A 248 9.23 18.03 12.77
N PRO A 249 7.92 18.10 12.44
CA PRO A 249 6.85 18.24 13.43
C PRO A 249 6.94 17.17 14.52
N LYS A 250 6.55 17.50 15.75
CA LYS A 250 6.57 16.57 16.89
C LYS A 250 5.59 15.40 16.75
N LYS A 251 4.61 15.50 15.85
CA LYS A 251 3.67 14.41 15.56
C LYS A 251 4.02 13.82 14.21
N MET A 252 4.20 12.50 14.19
CA MET A 252 4.52 11.76 12.99
C MET A 252 3.61 10.53 12.87
N THR A 253 2.99 10.34 11.71
CA THR A 253 2.22 9.13 11.38
C THR A 253 2.87 8.42 10.20
N LEU A 254 3.15 7.13 10.34
CA LEU A 254 3.54 6.24 9.25
C LEU A 254 2.36 5.31 8.92
N ALA A 255 1.85 5.37 7.69
CA ALA A 255 0.82 4.45 7.22
C ALA A 255 1.30 3.70 5.97
N THR A 256 1.20 2.37 5.94
CA THR A 256 1.65 1.58 4.79
C THR A 256 0.63 0.55 4.39
N PHE A 257 0.53 0.27 3.10
CA PHE A 257 -0.50 -0.61 2.53
C PHE A 257 0.17 -1.69 1.69
N GLY A 258 0.06 -2.96 2.10
CA GLY A 258 0.68 -4.08 1.37
C GLY A 258 2.20 -4.05 1.35
N ALA A 259 2.84 -3.45 2.36
CA ALA A 259 4.28 -3.33 2.39
C ALA A 259 4.96 -4.71 2.52
N PRO A 260 5.96 -5.03 1.67
CA PRO A 260 6.75 -6.25 1.85
C PRO A 260 7.65 -6.14 3.09
N ARG A 261 8.21 -7.28 3.53
CA ARG A 261 9.22 -7.29 4.57
C ARG A 261 10.49 -6.56 4.10
N THR A 262 10.98 -5.60 4.87
CA THR A 262 12.03 -4.69 4.40
C THR A 262 13.44 -5.11 4.83
N GLY A 263 13.58 -5.81 5.95
CA GLY A 263 14.88 -6.17 6.51
C GLY A 263 14.78 -7.18 7.64
N ASN A 264 15.86 -7.32 8.40
CA ASN A 264 15.98 -8.30 9.48
C ASN A 264 15.49 -7.80 10.83
N ALA A 265 15.51 -8.69 11.83
CA ALA A 265 15.05 -8.39 13.19
C ALA A 265 15.84 -7.24 13.83
N ALA A 266 17.16 -7.17 13.63
CA ALA A 266 17.96 -6.04 14.12
C ALA A 266 17.56 -4.70 13.48
N LEU A 267 17.19 -4.67 12.20
CA LEU A 267 16.67 -3.46 11.56
C LEU A 267 15.36 -3.00 12.21
N VAL A 268 14.44 -3.94 12.46
CA VAL A 268 13.18 -3.64 13.13
C VAL A 268 13.42 -3.16 14.56
N GLN A 269 14.32 -3.81 15.31
CA GLN A 269 14.69 -3.39 16.66
C GLN A 269 15.31 -1.99 16.68
N HIS A 270 16.15 -1.67 15.70
CA HIS A 270 16.72 -0.34 15.52
C HIS A 270 15.62 0.70 15.26
N PHE A 271 14.68 0.43 14.34
CA PHE A 271 13.53 1.30 14.13
C PHE A 271 12.70 1.51 15.41
N ARG A 272 12.41 0.44 16.17
CA ARG A 272 11.69 0.57 17.45
C ARG A 272 12.45 1.40 18.48
N LYS A 273 13.78 1.32 18.49
CA LYS A 273 14.63 2.16 19.35
C LYS A 273 14.48 3.64 18.96
N LEU A 274 14.60 3.97 17.68
CA LEU A 274 14.39 5.32 17.17
C LEU A 274 13.02 5.88 17.56
N VAL A 275 11.95 5.09 17.39
CA VAL A 275 10.59 5.47 17.79
C VAL A 275 10.48 5.74 19.29
N ARG A 276 11.13 4.94 20.16
CA ARG A 276 11.13 5.18 21.62
C ARG A 276 11.93 6.40 22.04
N GLU A 277 13.01 6.71 21.32
CA GLU A 277 13.89 7.85 21.61
C GLU A 277 13.35 9.17 21.05
N TYR A 278 12.39 9.09 20.12
CA TYR A 278 11.73 10.25 19.54
C TYR A 278 10.95 11.04 20.60
N LYS A 279 11.29 12.33 20.77
CA LYS A 279 10.68 13.25 21.76
C LYS A 279 9.36 13.85 21.27
N GLY A 280 8.56 13.04 20.57
CA GLY A 280 7.30 13.41 19.96
C GLY A 280 6.28 12.28 20.07
N HIS A 281 5.19 12.39 19.30
CA HIS A 281 4.16 11.37 19.18
C HIS A 281 4.31 10.66 17.85
N PHE A 282 4.46 9.33 17.88
CA PHE A 282 4.61 8.50 16.69
C PHE A 282 3.45 7.51 16.59
N GLU A 283 2.76 7.49 15.46
CA GLU A 283 1.72 6.51 15.14
C GLU A 283 2.12 5.67 13.93
N GLU A 284 1.80 4.38 13.98
CA GLU A 284 2.09 3.44 12.90
C GLU A 284 0.84 2.64 12.54
N TYR A 285 0.51 2.63 11.25
CA TYR A 285 -0.58 1.83 10.68
C TYR A 285 -0.04 1.02 9.51
N SER A 286 0.26 -0.26 9.72
CA SER A 286 0.66 -1.16 8.63
C SER A 286 -0.51 -2.06 8.26
N VAL A 287 -1.08 -1.85 7.07
CA VAL A 287 -2.27 -2.55 6.60
C VAL A 287 -1.89 -3.70 5.68
N LYS A 288 -2.35 -4.90 6.01
CA LYS A 288 -2.22 -6.11 5.19
C LYS A 288 -3.58 -6.46 4.58
N GLY A 289 -3.64 -6.58 3.26
CA GLY A 289 -4.87 -6.92 2.56
C GLY A 289 -5.11 -8.43 2.54
N TYR A 290 -6.38 -8.84 2.62
CA TYR A 290 -6.79 -10.21 2.33
C TYR A 290 -6.25 -10.66 0.97
N ASN A 291 -5.68 -11.87 0.91
CA ASN A 291 -5.18 -12.48 -0.32
C ASN A 291 -4.08 -11.66 -1.06
N ASP A 292 -3.47 -10.68 -0.38
CA ASP A 292 -2.25 -10.04 -0.86
C ASP A 292 -1.04 -10.93 -0.56
N GLY A 293 -0.28 -11.27 -1.60
CA GLY A 293 0.95 -12.05 -1.46
C GLY A 293 2.19 -11.22 -1.17
N VAL A 294 2.19 -9.90 -1.42
CA VAL A 294 3.38 -9.05 -1.33
C VAL A 294 3.89 -8.94 0.11
N VAL A 295 2.99 -8.89 1.09
CA VAL A 295 3.33 -8.95 2.52
C VAL A 295 4.03 -10.26 2.92
N SER A 296 3.98 -11.29 2.08
CA SER A 296 4.63 -12.58 2.33
C SER A 296 6.07 -12.63 1.83
N VAL A 297 6.59 -11.57 1.20
CA VAL A 297 7.95 -11.52 0.66
C VAL A 297 8.78 -10.34 1.19
N PRO A 298 10.12 -10.48 1.21
CA PRO A 298 10.86 -11.73 1.16
C PRO A 298 10.47 -12.69 2.32
N PRO A 299 10.67 -14.01 2.18
CA PRO A 299 10.23 -14.98 3.19
C PRO A 299 10.98 -14.84 4.52
N ARG A 300 10.31 -15.18 5.62
CA ARG A 300 10.92 -15.22 6.97
C ARG A 300 12.09 -16.20 7.08
N SER A 301 12.07 -17.29 6.32
CA SER A 301 13.16 -18.27 6.28
C SER A 301 14.49 -17.67 5.78
N LEU A 302 14.45 -16.52 5.10
CA LEU A 302 15.63 -15.75 4.69
C LEU A 302 16.04 -14.68 5.72
N GLY A 303 15.41 -14.67 6.91
CA GLY A 303 15.71 -13.74 8.00
C GLY A 303 15.08 -12.35 7.82
N TYR A 304 14.02 -12.23 7.04
CA TYR A 304 13.23 -11.01 6.91
C TYR A 304 12.04 -11.03 7.87
N VAL A 305 11.69 -9.86 8.43
CA VAL A 305 10.56 -9.65 9.34
C VAL A 305 9.82 -8.37 8.98
N HIS A 306 8.57 -8.26 9.42
CA HIS A 306 7.77 -7.06 9.30
C HIS A 306 8.21 -6.03 10.35
N PHE A 307 8.10 -4.75 10.00
CA PHE A 307 8.39 -3.66 10.93
C PHE A 307 7.33 -3.54 12.03
N CYS A 308 6.06 -3.49 11.65
CA CYS A 308 4.96 -3.22 12.56
C CYS A 308 4.67 -4.44 13.47
N GLN A 309 4.60 -4.20 14.77
CA GLN A 309 4.35 -5.25 15.77
C GLN A 309 2.87 -5.56 15.96
N ARG A 310 1.98 -4.63 15.62
CA ARG A 310 0.52 -4.78 15.69
C ARG A 310 -0.13 -4.21 14.42
N PRO A 311 -0.01 -4.90 13.27
CA PRO A 311 -0.56 -4.43 12.00
C PRO A 311 -2.09 -4.50 11.99
N ILE A 312 -2.68 -3.91 10.96
CA ILE A 312 -4.10 -3.99 10.64
C ILE A 312 -4.29 -5.01 9.52
N TYR A 313 -5.32 -5.85 9.64
CA TYR A 313 -5.78 -6.72 8.57
C TYR A 313 -7.00 -6.13 7.89
N ALA A 314 -6.88 -5.77 6.62
CA ALA A 314 -7.98 -5.32 5.79
C ALA A 314 -8.64 -6.52 5.12
N PHE A 315 -9.91 -6.76 5.46
CA PHE A 315 -10.73 -7.80 4.86
C PHE A 315 -12.04 -7.16 4.40
N ARG A 316 -12.26 -7.15 3.08
CA ARG A 316 -13.35 -6.39 2.44
C ARG A 316 -13.22 -4.89 2.78
N ARG A 317 -14.24 -4.26 3.37
CA ARG A 317 -14.21 -2.86 3.82
C ARG A 317 -13.85 -2.68 5.30
N LYS A 318 -13.76 -3.77 6.05
CA LYS A 318 -13.44 -3.74 7.48
C LYS A 318 -11.95 -3.87 7.71
N MET A 319 -11.51 -3.31 8.83
CA MET A 319 -10.14 -3.34 9.30
C MET A 319 -10.13 -3.96 10.70
N TYR A 320 -9.22 -4.89 10.94
CA TYR A 320 -9.09 -5.60 12.20
C TYR A 320 -7.68 -5.44 12.74
N TRP A 321 -7.53 -5.18 14.03
CA TRP A 321 -6.24 -5.27 14.70
C TRP A 321 -5.75 -6.71 14.68
N VAL A 322 -4.53 -6.93 14.19
CA VAL A 322 -3.90 -8.24 14.26
C VAL A 322 -3.54 -8.56 15.72
N PRO A 323 -3.90 -9.75 16.24
CA PRO A 323 -3.56 -10.16 17.60
C PRO A 323 -2.06 -10.15 17.87
N ASP A 324 -1.69 -9.92 19.13
CA ASP A 324 -0.29 -9.89 19.55
C ASP A 324 0.43 -11.20 19.20
N GLY A 325 1.66 -11.08 18.71
CA GLY A 325 2.46 -12.23 18.25
C GLY A 325 2.12 -12.74 16.84
N GLN A 326 1.02 -12.29 16.23
CA GLN A 326 0.59 -12.73 14.89
C GLN A 326 1.00 -11.77 13.77
N SER A 327 1.79 -10.74 14.06
CA SER A 327 2.20 -9.70 13.11
C SER A 327 2.93 -10.20 11.86
N GLU A 328 3.41 -11.44 11.89
CA GLU A 328 4.19 -12.04 10.81
C GLU A 328 3.36 -12.90 9.85
N ALA A 329 2.14 -13.25 10.26
CA ALA A 329 1.17 -13.88 9.39
C ALA A 329 0.69 -12.90 8.32
N SER A 330 0.23 -13.45 7.20
CA SER A 330 -0.29 -12.69 6.05
C SER A 330 -1.78 -12.93 5.83
N LEU A 331 -2.34 -13.99 6.43
CA LEU A 331 -3.72 -14.39 6.28
C LEU A 331 -4.34 -14.64 7.66
N PHE A 332 -5.61 -14.29 7.80
CA PHE A 332 -6.38 -14.47 9.02
C PHE A 332 -7.76 -14.98 8.64
N HIS A 333 -8.33 -15.84 9.46
CA HIS A 333 -9.75 -16.16 9.37
C HIS A 333 -10.55 -15.00 9.98
N VAL A 334 -11.68 -14.67 9.39
CA VAL A 334 -12.60 -13.63 9.88
C VAL A 334 -13.97 -14.29 10.01
N GLU A 335 -14.61 -14.14 11.15
CA GLU A 335 -15.96 -14.64 11.38
C GLU A 335 -16.94 -13.76 10.59
N ASN A 336 -17.64 -14.36 9.62
CA ASN A 336 -18.69 -13.66 8.88
C ASN A 336 -19.95 -13.70 9.74
N SER A 337 -20.50 -12.56 10.16
CA SER A 337 -21.86 -12.52 10.68
C SER A 337 -22.82 -12.69 9.50
N ASP A 338 -23.75 -13.65 9.60
CA ASP A 338 -24.77 -13.95 8.57
C ASP A 338 -25.69 -12.76 8.23
N THR A 339 -25.56 -11.64 8.95
CA THR A 339 -26.28 -10.38 8.74
C THR A 339 -25.59 -9.41 7.76
N ASP A 340 -24.32 -9.63 7.41
CA ASP A 340 -23.51 -8.74 6.54
C ASP A 340 -23.66 -9.05 5.03
N VAL A 341 -24.79 -9.69 4.65
CA VAL A 341 -25.11 -10.09 3.26
C VAL A 341 -25.77 -8.95 2.47
N SER A 342 -26.00 -7.79 3.09
CA SER A 342 -26.54 -6.61 2.41
C SER A 342 -25.46 -5.84 1.62
N GLN A 343 -25.36 -6.16 0.33
CA GLN A 343 -25.08 -5.30 -0.83
C GLN A 343 -23.77 -4.48 -0.99
N GLU A 344 -22.79 -4.48 -0.09
CA GLU A 344 -21.55 -3.68 -0.27
C GLU A 344 -20.22 -4.48 -0.16
N ASN A 345 -20.23 -5.76 -0.52
CA ASN A 345 -19.00 -6.55 -0.59
C ASN A 345 -18.26 -6.27 -1.91
N ASN A 346 -17.38 -5.27 -1.95
CA ASN A 346 -16.81 -4.85 -3.24
C ASN A 346 -15.58 -5.66 -3.69
N PHE A 347 -14.87 -6.35 -2.79
CA PHE A 347 -13.62 -7.06 -3.15
C PHE A 347 -13.48 -8.44 -2.48
N PRO A 348 -14.42 -9.38 -2.68
CA PRO A 348 -14.41 -10.69 -2.01
C PRO A 348 -13.10 -11.46 -2.19
N ARG A 349 -12.46 -11.37 -3.36
CA ARG A 349 -11.19 -12.06 -3.65
C ARG A 349 -9.96 -11.37 -3.06
N GLY A 350 -10.12 -10.19 -2.44
CA GLY A 350 -9.02 -9.35 -1.95
C GLY A 350 -7.94 -9.14 -3.01
N GLY A 351 -6.69 -9.00 -2.60
CA GLY A 351 -5.54 -8.84 -3.48
C GLY A 351 -4.76 -7.56 -3.20
N HIS A 352 -3.59 -7.47 -3.83
CA HIS A 352 -2.64 -6.39 -3.57
C HIS A 352 -3.14 -5.00 -3.95
N ASN A 353 -4.24 -4.85 -4.68
CA ASN A 353 -4.78 -3.56 -5.10
C ASN A 353 -6.03 -3.14 -4.29
N TYR A 354 -6.34 -3.85 -3.20
CA TYR A 354 -7.59 -3.67 -2.45
C TYR A 354 -7.36 -3.57 -0.94
N TYR A 355 -7.41 -2.33 -0.40
CA TYR A 355 -7.29 -2.04 1.05
C TYR A 355 -8.49 -1.22 1.56
N GLY A 356 -9.69 -1.64 1.15
CA GLY A 356 -10.93 -0.90 1.39
C GLY A 356 -11.32 0.08 0.27
N ARG A 357 -10.53 0.12 -0.82
CA ARG A 357 -10.73 0.94 -2.03
C ARG A 357 -10.32 0.14 -3.28
N ASP A 358 -10.81 0.54 -4.45
CA ASP A 358 -10.42 -0.03 -5.75
C ASP A 358 -9.31 0.82 -6.41
N LEU A 359 -8.05 0.48 -6.12
CA LEU A 359 -6.90 1.13 -6.76
C LEU A 359 -6.93 0.99 -8.29
N GLU A 360 -7.49 -0.09 -8.83
CA GLU A 360 -7.57 -0.31 -10.27
C GLU A 360 -8.60 0.61 -10.93
N GLU A 361 -9.75 0.82 -10.30
CA GLU A 361 -10.74 1.80 -10.75
C GLU A 361 -10.18 3.22 -10.77
N MET A 362 -9.50 3.63 -9.69
CA MET A 362 -8.86 4.94 -9.65
C MET A 362 -7.87 5.12 -10.80
N ARG A 363 -7.02 4.11 -11.05
CA ARG A 363 -6.04 4.18 -12.14
C ARG A 363 -6.69 4.22 -13.51
N ARG A 364 -7.69 3.37 -13.78
CA ARG A 364 -8.44 3.41 -15.05
C ARG A 364 -9.09 4.77 -15.25
N THR A 365 -9.66 5.35 -14.19
CA THR A 365 -10.27 6.68 -14.21
C THR A 365 -9.25 7.76 -14.58
N LEU A 366 -8.06 7.75 -13.95
CA LEU A 366 -7.01 8.74 -14.23
C LEU A 366 -6.36 8.54 -15.60
N GLU A 367 -6.22 7.31 -16.08
CA GLU A 367 -5.79 7.01 -17.46
C GLU A 367 -6.78 7.56 -18.49
N ALA A 368 -8.09 7.36 -18.28
CA ALA A 368 -9.13 7.93 -19.13
C ALA A 368 -9.16 9.46 -19.06
N LEU A 369 -8.96 10.05 -17.87
CA LEU A 369 -8.88 11.49 -17.67
C LEU A 369 -7.69 12.11 -18.41
N HIS A 370 -6.52 11.46 -18.33
CA HIS A 370 -5.34 11.85 -19.09
C HIS A 370 -5.58 11.76 -20.61
N ALA A 371 -6.15 10.64 -21.09
CA ALA A 371 -6.47 10.45 -22.51
C ALA A 371 -7.46 11.50 -23.05
N ALA A 372 -8.39 11.96 -22.21
CA ALA A 372 -9.33 13.03 -22.52
C ALA A 372 -8.66 14.41 -22.67
N GLY A 373 -7.37 14.53 -22.34
CA GLY A 373 -6.59 15.78 -22.42
C GLY A 373 -6.83 16.73 -21.25
N PHE A 374 -7.20 16.20 -20.08
CA PHE A 374 -7.32 17.00 -18.87
C PHE A 374 -5.97 17.58 -18.42
N PRO A 375 -5.90 18.83 -17.93
CA PRO A 375 -6.96 19.85 -17.93
C PRO A 375 -6.88 20.78 -19.16
N GLU A 376 -5.95 20.53 -20.08
CA GLU A 376 -5.56 21.45 -21.16
C GLU A 376 -6.64 21.64 -22.24
N LYS A 377 -7.38 20.57 -22.56
CA LYS A 377 -8.42 20.62 -23.60
C LYS A 377 -9.74 21.16 -23.04
N PRO A 378 -10.34 22.24 -23.59
CA PRO A 378 -11.60 22.78 -23.07
C PRO A 378 -12.77 21.79 -23.05
N ASP A 379 -12.76 20.79 -23.93
CA ASP A 379 -13.80 19.77 -24.07
C ASP A 379 -13.46 18.45 -23.34
N TRP A 380 -12.43 18.43 -22.48
CA TRP A 380 -11.95 17.22 -21.79
C TRP A 380 -13.07 16.45 -21.07
N GLN A 381 -14.03 17.15 -20.43
CA GLN A 381 -15.15 16.50 -19.74
C GLN A 381 -16.01 15.68 -20.70
N SER A 382 -16.29 16.24 -21.89
CA SER A 382 -17.09 15.56 -22.91
C SER A 382 -16.33 14.36 -23.48
N GLN A 383 -15.02 14.48 -23.68
CA GLN A 383 -14.19 13.37 -24.16
C GLN A 383 -14.10 12.24 -23.12
N PHE A 384 -13.86 12.57 -21.85
CA PHE A 384 -13.82 11.61 -20.75
C PHE A 384 -15.12 10.78 -20.68
N TRP A 385 -16.27 11.44 -20.70
CA TRP A 385 -17.56 10.77 -20.63
C TRP A 385 -17.97 10.03 -21.91
N LYS A 386 -17.34 10.34 -23.05
CA LYS A 386 -17.56 9.63 -24.32
C LYS A 386 -16.80 8.32 -24.36
N ASP A 387 -15.55 8.32 -23.89
CA ASP A 387 -14.69 7.14 -23.90
C ASP A 387 -15.07 6.13 -22.81
N THR A 388 -15.47 6.61 -21.63
CA THR A 388 -16.03 5.76 -20.58
C THR A 388 -17.36 5.10 -20.99
N ARG A 389 -18.22 5.81 -21.74
CA ARG A 389 -19.46 5.25 -22.31
C ARG A 389 -19.18 4.20 -23.40
N ARG A 390 -18.20 4.42 -24.28
CA ARG A 390 -17.80 3.44 -25.32
C ARG A 390 -17.15 2.18 -24.73
N GLY A 391 -16.45 2.30 -23.61
CA GLY A 391 -15.92 1.15 -22.84
C GLY A 391 -16.99 0.41 -22.03
N GLY A 392 -18.12 1.08 -21.73
CA GLY A 392 -19.24 0.57 -20.93
C GLY A 392 -20.51 0.25 -21.73
N ASP A 393 -20.44 0.12 -23.06
CA ASP A 393 -21.60 -0.09 -23.95
C ASP A 393 -22.26 -1.49 -23.84
N LEU A 394 -22.11 -2.15 -22.69
CA LEU A 394 -22.96 -3.27 -22.26
C LEU A 394 -23.89 -2.92 -21.07
N ASP A 395 -23.70 -1.82 -20.35
CA ASP A 395 -24.27 -1.66 -18.99
C ASP A 395 -25.29 -0.52 -18.77
N ARG A 396 -25.62 0.31 -19.76
CA ARG A 396 -26.70 1.32 -19.61
C ARG A 396 -27.95 1.10 -20.45
N ALA A 397 -28.00 0.04 -21.25
CA ALA A 397 -29.20 -0.32 -22.01
C ALA A 397 -30.29 -1.02 -21.17
N LYS A 398 -30.01 -1.41 -19.91
CA LYS A 398 -30.98 -2.16 -19.07
C LYS A 398 -31.67 -1.36 -17.95
N THR A 399 -31.23 -0.13 -17.68
CA THR A 399 -31.82 0.71 -16.59
C THR A 399 -32.71 1.84 -17.10
N LYS A 400 -32.95 1.95 -18.41
CA LYS A 400 -33.88 2.94 -18.99
C LYS A 400 -35.26 2.41 -19.39
N ASP A 401 -35.50 1.10 -19.34
CA ASP A 401 -36.79 0.50 -19.74
C ASP A 401 -37.75 0.23 -18.56
N SER A 402 -37.41 0.59 -17.32
CA SER A 402 -38.29 0.43 -16.15
C SER A 402 -38.94 1.71 -15.63
N LEU A 403 -38.80 2.84 -16.33
CA LEU A 403 -39.48 4.08 -15.99
C LEU A 403 -40.08 4.74 -17.25
N LYS A 404 -41.20 4.18 -17.71
CA LYS A 404 -42.29 4.93 -18.33
C LYS A 404 -43.62 4.42 -17.74
N PRO A 405 -44.59 5.33 -17.52
CA PRO A 405 -45.78 5.07 -16.71
C PRO A 405 -46.68 3.96 -17.26
#